data_AF-A0A8S2QK16-F1
#
_entry.id   AF-A0A8S2QK16-F1
#
_cell.length_a   1.000
_cell.length_b   1.000
_cell.length_c   1.000
_cell.angle_alpha   90.00
_cell.angle_beta   90.00
_cell.angle_gamma   90.00
#
_symmetry.space_group_name_H-M   'P 1'
#
loop_
_entity.id
_entity.type
_entity.pdbx_description
1 polymer ?
#
loop_
_entity_poly.entity_id
_entity_poly.type
_entity_poly.pdbx_seq_one_letter_code
_entity_poly.pdbx_strand_id
1 'polypeptide(L)'
;MGLVSVTVSLVKNLLKSSVRDNQFLLDSTFAESIRIDESMVHLRELQRLANANNRTRTVNTHGFNQTLDYITDYLSTNTNYKITKSFFPNADWLAASPTPAGHIALLQGGDCNFAEKSIIVAKYNPLALLFCNDPIFSQPIIFSLAQTNELPALFLPYYLGQLPADAARNPSMNASVHINIDVLNTGTFPVGNMCADTPIEDITKTIVIGSHIDSVTTGPGINDKGKPAYLYIEIF
;
A
#
# COMPACT_ATOMS: atom_id res chain seq x y z
N MET A 1 -1.47 -7.57 -9.84
CA MET A 1 -1.21 -7.62 -8.39
C MET A 1 -1.31 -6.20 -7.85
N GLY A 2 -2.34 -5.91 -7.06
CA GLY A 2 -2.57 -4.57 -6.49
C GLY A 2 -1.49 -4.19 -5.49
N LEU A 3 -1.20 -2.89 -5.38
CA LEU A 3 -0.42 -2.35 -4.26
C LEU A 3 -1.24 -2.55 -2.98
N VAL A 4 -0.66 -3.24 -2.00
CA VAL A 4 -1.28 -3.37 -0.70
C VAL A 4 -0.28 -2.94 0.34
N SER A 5 -0.64 -1.88 1.06
CA SER A 5 0.18 -1.28 2.11
C SER A 5 -0.04 -2.05 3.41
N VAL A 6 1.04 -2.51 4.04
CA VAL A 6 1.02 -3.11 5.38
C VAL A 6 1.54 -2.07 6.35
N THR A 7 0.67 -1.47 7.15
CA THR A 7 1.04 -0.40 8.08
C THR A 7 1.53 -1.00 9.41
N VAL A 8 2.75 -0.66 9.78
CA VAL A 8 3.23 -0.74 11.16
C VAL A 8 2.77 0.51 11.86
N SER A 9 2.00 0.35 12.94
CA SER A 9 1.51 1.45 13.77
C SER A 9 2.01 1.27 15.19
N LEU A 10 2.74 2.24 15.72
CA LEU A 10 3.12 2.33 17.11
C LEU A 10 2.10 3.16 17.87
N VAL A 11 1.68 2.67 19.04
CA VAL A 11 0.67 3.32 19.88
C VAL A 11 1.30 3.74 21.20
N LYS A 12 1.41 5.06 21.43
CA LYS A 12 1.87 5.64 22.70
C LYS A 12 0.70 6.11 23.53
N ASN A 13 0.63 5.66 24.78
CA ASN A 13 -0.30 6.21 25.77
C ASN A 13 0.39 7.30 26.61
N LEU A 14 -0.24 8.47 26.75
CA LEU A 14 0.32 9.55 27.57
C LEU A 14 0.30 9.18 29.06
N LEU A 15 1.48 9.13 29.68
CA LEU A 15 1.63 9.01 31.13
C LEU A 15 0.90 10.19 31.82
N LYS A 16 0.22 9.92 32.93
CA LYS A 16 -0.40 10.97 33.76
C LYS A 16 0.70 11.77 34.46
N SER A 17 1.25 12.78 33.81
CA SER A 17 1.85 13.91 34.51
C SER A 17 1.03 15.16 34.22
N SER A 18 0.46 15.74 35.28
CA SER A 18 -0.21 17.03 35.21
C SER A 18 0.81 18.13 34.88
N VAL A 19 0.99 18.44 33.60
CA VAL A 19 1.74 19.63 33.18
C VAL A 19 0.72 20.70 32.83
N ARG A 20 0.48 21.61 33.78
CA ARG A 20 -0.02 22.94 33.48
C ARG A 20 1.21 23.78 33.15
N ASP A 21 1.60 23.85 31.88
CA ASP A 21 2.38 24.98 31.40
C ASP A 21 2.35 25.12 29.87
N ASN A 22 2.14 26.35 29.43
CA ASN A 22 1.96 26.78 28.03
C ASN A 22 3.29 26.89 27.26
N GLN A 23 4.11 25.84 27.28
CA GLN A 23 5.29 25.75 26.43
C GLN A 23 5.35 24.38 25.77
N PHE A 24 4.86 24.29 24.53
CA PHE A 24 5.21 23.20 23.62
C PHE A 24 6.66 23.41 23.15
N LEU A 25 7.61 23.28 24.07
CA LEU A 25 8.96 22.94 23.70
C LEU A 25 8.91 21.45 23.38
N LEU A 26 9.21 21.07 22.14
CA LEU A 26 9.70 19.72 21.89
C LEU A 26 10.86 19.53 22.86
N ASP A 27 10.65 18.66 23.84
CA ASP A 27 11.63 18.34 24.85
C ASP A 27 12.96 18.05 24.14
N SER A 28 13.98 18.87 24.37
CA SER A 28 15.27 18.71 23.68
C SER A 28 15.84 17.31 23.91
N THR A 29 15.48 16.68 25.03
CA THR A 29 15.85 15.31 25.36
C THR A 29 15.29 14.28 24.37
N PHE A 30 14.09 14.51 23.82
CA PHE A 30 13.51 13.62 22.80
C PHE A 30 14.17 13.81 21.44
N ALA A 31 14.43 15.05 21.04
CA ALA A 31 15.16 15.30 19.80
C ALA A 31 16.60 14.74 19.87
N GLU A 32 17.24 14.83 21.04
CA GLU A 32 18.57 14.29 21.32
C GLU A 32 18.60 12.76 21.46
N SER A 33 17.47 12.12 21.79
CA SER A 33 17.39 10.66 21.87
C SER A 33 17.32 9.97 20.51
N ILE A 34 16.95 10.69 19.45
CA ILE A 34 16.87 10.13 18.09
C ILE A 34 18.27 10.03 17.50
N ARG A 35 18.74 8.82 17.22
CA ARG A 35 20.07 8.58 16.68
C ARG A 35 20.01 8.16 15.23
N ILE A 36 20.54 9.03 14.36
CA ILE A 36 20.59 8.78 12.91
C ILE A 36 21.36 7.50 12.61
N ASP A 37 22.47 7.24 13.33
CA ASP A 37 23.30 6.06 13.10
C ASP A 37 22.55 4.76 13.39
N GLU A 38 21.74 4.73 14.44
CA GLU A 38 20.89 3.59 14.83
C GLU A 38 19.76 3.40 13.80
N SER A 39 19.07 4.48 13.40
CA SER A 39 18.12 4.46 12.27
C SER A 39 18.73 3.91 10.97
N MET A 40 19.99 4.24 10.67
CA MET A 40 20.66 3.80 9.45
C MET A 40 21.01 2.31 9.46
N VAL A 41 21.18 1.68 10.63
CA VAL A 41 21.36 0.21 10.74
C VAL A 41 20.14 -0.49 10.17
N HIS A 42 18.95 -0.05 10.55
CA HIS A 42 17.70 -0.62 10.08
C HIS A 42 17.47 -0.44 8.58
N LEU A 43 17.76 0.74 8.05
CA LEU A 43 17.62 1.00 6.61
C LEU A 43 18.59 0.15 5.77
N ARG A 44 19.79 -0.10 6.27
CA ARG A 44 20.74 -1.02 5.62
C ARG A 44 20.22 -2.45 5.64
N GLU A 45 19.61 -2.89 6.74
CA GLU A 45 19.05 -4.23 6.84
C GLU A 45 17.86 -4.42 5.87
N LEU A 46 16.98 -3.43 5.75
CA LEU A 46 15.94 -3.46 4.72
C LEU A 46 16.51 -3.55 3.30
N GLN A 47 17.56 -2.77 3.03
CA GLN A 47 18.22 -2.81 1.73
C GLN A 47 18.84 -4.18 1.46
N ARG A 48 19.43 -4.82 2.49
CA ARG A 48 19.96 -6.17 2.43
C ARG A 48 18.86 -7.18 2.13
N LEU A 49 17.75 -7.14 2.87
CA LEU A 49 16.58 -8.00 2.67
C LEU A 49 15.99 -7.82 1.27
N ALA A 50 15.82 -6.58 0.80
CA ALA A 50 15.37 -6.32 -0.56
C ALA A 50 16.33 -6.90 -1.60
N ASN A 51 17.64 -6.67 -1.46
CA ASN A 51 18.65 -7.18 -2.39
C ASN A 51 18.66 -8.72 -2.47
N ALA A 52 18.46 -9.40 -1.34
CA ALA A 52 18.34 -10.85 -1.28
C ALA A 52 17.05 -11.39 -1.93
N ASN A 53 16.06 -10.51 -2.18
CA ASN A 53 14.73 -10.87 -2.69
C ASN A 53 14.38 -10.06 -3.95
N ASN A 54 15.23 -10.15 -4.98
CA ASN A 54 15.00 -9.51 -6.29
C ASN A 54 14.82 -7.99 -6.22
N ARG A 55 15.52 -7.34 -5.28
CA ARG A 55 15.47 -5.89 -5.03
C ARG A 55 14.08 -5.39 -4.63
N THR A 56 13.27 -6.23 -3.98
CA THR A 56 11.93 -5.86 -3.51
C THR A 56 11.58 -6.52 -2.17
N ARG A 57 10.64 -5.89 -1.46
CA ARG A 57 9.98 -6.38 -0.24
C ARG A 57 8.47 -6.30 -0.42
N THR A 58 7.99 -6.47 -1.65
CA THR A 58 6.55 -6.47 -1.98
C THR A 58 5.81 -7.51 -1.15
N VAL A 59 4.60 -7.15 -0.73
CA VAL A 59 3.67 -8.07 -0.08
C VAL A 59 3.56 -9.38 -0.85
N ASN A 60 3.37 -10.49 -0.14
CA ASN A 60 3.36 -11.85 -0.71
C ASN A 60 4.71 -12.32 -1.30
N THR A 61 5.82 -11.80 -0.79
CA THR A 61 7.16 -12.29 -1.14
C THR A 61 7.91 -12.76 0.09
N HIS A 62 8.94 -13.58 -0.12
CA HIS A 62 9.84 -13.98 0.95
C HIS A 62 10.50 -12.77 1.64
N GLY A 63 10.89 -11.75 0.86
CA GLY A 63 11.49 -10.52 1.40
C GLY A 63 10.55 -9.70 2.29
N PHE A 64 9.24 -9.72 2.01
CA PHE A 64 8.25 -9.13 2.91
C PHE A 64 8.18 -9.88 4.25
N ASN A 65 8.09 -11.21 4.22
CA ASN A 65 8.05 -12.02 5.44
C ASN A 65 9.30 -11.82 6.30
N GLN A 66 10.48 -11.84 5.69
CA GLN A 66 11.74 -11.56 6.40
C GLN A 66 11.78 -10.14 7.01
N THR A 67 11.15 -9.16 6.35
CA THR A 67 11.03 -7.81 6.90
C THR A 67 10.15 -7.81 8.15
N LEU A 68 9.01 -8.50 8.11
CA LEU A 68 8.10 -8.61 9.25
C LEU A 68 8.78 -9.33 10.43
N ASP A 69 9.53 -10.39 10.16
CA ASP A 69 10.27 -11.15 11.16
C ASP A 69 11.34 -10.27 11.82
N TYR A 70 12.15 -9.56 11.02
CA TYR A 70 13.17 -8.64 11.53
C TYR A 70 12.59 -7.58 12.49
N ILE A 71 11.49 -6.94 12.12
CA ILE A 71 10.83 -5.93 12.97
C ILE A 71 10.28 -6.57 14.24
N THR A 72 9.64 -7.74 14.12
CA THR A 72 9.08 -8.46 15.27
C THR A 72 10.16 -8.85 16.26
N ASP A 73 11.26 -9.41 15.77
CA ASP A 73 12.37 -9.86 16.58
C ASP A 73 13.08 -8.69 17.25
N TYR A 74 13.31 -7.58 16.52
CA TYR A 74 13.92 -6.38 17.08
C TYR A 74 13.07 -5.82 18.22
N LEU A 75 11.77 -5.60 17.99
CA LEU A 75 10.88 -5.04 19.00
C LEU A 75 10.73 -5.98 20.20
N SER A 76 10.61 -7.29 19.97
CA SER A 76 10.48 -8.26 21.07
C SER A 76 11.75 -8.37 21.92
N THR A 77 12.92 -8.14 21.31
CA THR A 77 14.22 -8.26 21.99
C THR A 77 14.60 -6.98 22.74
N ASN A 78 14.28 -5.81 22.17
CA ASN A 78 14.80 -4.53 22.65
C ASN A 78 13.75 -3.66 23.37
N THR A 79 12.47 -4.06 23.36
CA THR A 79 11.38 -3.30 24.00
C THR A 79 10.54 -4.21 24.91
N ASN A 80 9.63 -3.59 25.66
CA ASN A 80 8.58 -4.29 26.41
C ASN A 80 7.19 -4.09 25.77
N TYR A 81 7.14 -3.80 24.46
CA TYR A 81 5.91 -3.48 23.76
C TYR A 81 5.05 -4.72 23.55
N LYS A 82 3.74 -4.54 23.66
CA LYS A 82 2.77 -5.56 23.30
C LYS A 82 2.60 -5.55 21.79
N ILE A 83 3.18 -6.55 21.15
CA ILE A 83 3.10 -6.70 19.69
C ILE A 83 1.83 -7.47 19.33
N THR A 84 1.03 -6.91 18.43
CA THR A 84 -0.14 -7.58 17.84
C THR A 84 -0.06 -7.55 16.32
N LYS A 85 -0.50 -8.63 15.66
CA LYS A 85 -0.55 -8.75 14.21
C LYS A 85 -1.98 -9.05 13.79
N SER A 86 -2.53 -8.22 12.91
CA SER A 86 -3.90 -8.36 12.39
C SER A 86 -3.84 -8.54 10.90
N PHE A 87 -4.23 -9.72 10.41
CA PHE A 87 -4.20 -10.04 8.99
C PHE A 87 -5.61 -9.99 8.38
N PHE A 88 -5.68 -9.53 7.15
CA PHE A 88 -6.89 -9.43 6.35
C PHE A 88 -6.64 -9.99 4.93
N PRO A 89 -7.66 -10.58 4.29
CA PRO A 89 -7.52 -11.09 2.94
C PRO A 89 -7.27 -9.95 1.95
N ASN A 90 -6.33 -10.14 1.03
CA ASN A 90 -6.18 -9.29 -0.14
C ASN A 90 -7.05 -9.84 -1.27
N ALA A 91 -8.24 -9.26 -1.42
CA ALA A 91 -9.30 -9.84 -2.23
C ALA A 91 -10.05 -8.79 -3.07
N ASP A 92 -9.33 -7.84 -3.65
CA ASP A 92 -9.88 -6.73 -4.48
C ASP A 92 -10.77 -7.20 -5.65
N TRP A 93 -10.84 -8.50 -5.94
CA TRP A 93 -11.55 -9.07 -7.10
C TRP A 93 -12.47 -10.25 -6.77
N LEU A 94 -12.58 -10.69 -5.51
CA LEU A 94 -13.41 -11.87 -5.17
C LEU A 94 -14.91 -11.61 -5.38
N ALA A 95 -15.32 -10.34 -5.39
CA ALA A 95 -16.72 -9.94 -5.61
C ALA A 95 -17.08 -9.72 -7.08
N ALA A 96 -16.11 -9.78 -8.01
CA ALA A 96 -16.38 -9.48 -9.41
C ALA A 96 -17.20 -10.60 -10.09
N SER A 97 -18.33 -10.23 -10.69
CA SER A 97 -19.25 -11.15 -11.39
C SER A 97 -19.61 -10.58 -12.78
N PRO A 98 -18.69 -10.69 -13.76
CA PRO A 98 -18.89 -10.09 -15.08
C PRO A 98 -19.99 -10.84 -15.86
N THR A 99 -20.82 -10.10 -16.60
CA THR A 99 -21.75 -10.70 -17.56
C THR A 99 -21.06 -10.96 -18.91
N PRO A 100 -21.57 -11.88 -19.77
CA PRO A 100 -20.84 -12.30 -20.98
C PRO A 100 -20.79 -11.27 -22.11
N ALA A 101 -21.64 -10.23 -22.09
CA ALA A 101 -21.75 -9.24 -23.16
C ALA A 101 -22.26 -7.89 -22.64
N GLY A 102 -21.69 -6.79 -23.15
CA GLY A 102 -21.95 -5.43 -22.69
C GLY A 102 -20.83 -4.46 -23.07
N HIS A 103 -20.89 -3.24 -22.54
CA HIS A 103 -19.91 -2.19 -22.84
C HIS A 103 -18.71 -2.26 -21.89
N ILE A 104 -17.52 -1.98 -22.40
CA ILE A 104 -16.29 -1.81 -21.61
C ILE A 104 -16.03 -0.31 -21.49
N ALA A 105 -15.77 0.18 -20.28
CA ALA A 105 -15.48 1.58 -20.07
C ALA A 105 -13.98 1.85 -20.23
N LEU A 106 -13.62 2.73 -21.16
CA LEU A 106 -12.25 3.24 -21.32
C LEU A 106 -12.10 4.56 -20.56
N LEU A 107 -11.11 4.64 -19.68
CA LEU A 107 -10.90 5.73 -18.73
C LEU A 107 -9.48 6.27 -18.87
N GLN A 108 -9.35 7.55 -19.18
CA GLN A 108 -8.04 8.21 -19.23
C GLN A 108 -7.54 8.51 -17.82
N GLY A 109 -6.24 8.31 -17.59
CA GLY A 109 -5.50 8.78 -16.42
C GLY A 109 -5.53 10.31 -16.32
N GLY A 110 -5.19 10.83 -15.14
CA GLY A 110 -5.20 12.27 -14.87
C GLY A 110 -5.41 12.53 -13.38
N ASP A 111 -5.77 13.75 -13.02
CA ASP A 111 -5.73 14.23 -11.64
C ASP A 111 -6.80 13.62 -10.71
N CYS A 112 -7.87 13.05 -11.26
CA CYS A 112 -8.92 12.43 -10.45
C CYS A 112 -8.54 11.00 -10.03
N ASN A 113 -8.90 10.63 -8.80
CA ASN A 113 -8.62 9.32 -8.21
C ASN A 113 -9.23 8.16 -9.02
N PHE A 114 -8.46 7.08 -9.25
CA PHE A 114 -8.92 5.93 -10.03
C PHE A 114 -10.09 5.16 -9.40
N ALA A 115 -10.13 5.03 -8.07
CA ALA A 115 -11.24 4.38 -7.37
C ALA A 115 -12.52 5.23 -7.44
N GLU A 116 -12.41 6.56 -7.40
CA GLU A 116 -13.58 7.43 -7.63
C GLU A 116 -14.09 7.30 -9.06
N LYS A 117 -13.20 7.24 -10.05
CA LYS A 117 -13.56 6.97 -11.45
C LYS A 117 -14.31 5.66 -11.59
N SER A 118 -13.83 4.57 -10.97
CA SER A 118 -14.51 3.27 -11.04
C SER A 118 -15.91 3.32 -10.43
N ILE A 119 -16.09 3.97 -9.26
CA ILE A 119 -17.40 4.14 -8.60
C ILE A 119 -18.38 4.94 -9.49
N ILE A 120 -17.92 6.04 -10.09
CA ILE A 120 -18.78 6.87 -10.96
C ILE A 120 -19.21 6.07 -12.20
N VAL A 121 -18.27 5.35 -12.81
CA VAL A 121 -18.47 4.63 -14.07
C VAL A 121 -19.31 3.37 -13.87
N ALA A 122 -19.21 2.72 -12.71
CA ALA A 122 -20.02 1.56 -12.35
C ALA A 122 -21.54 1.83 -12.47
N LYS A 123 -21.98 3.08 -12.29
CA LYS A 123 -23.38 3.50 -12.46
C LYS A 123 -23.93 3.28 -13.88
N TYR A 124 -23.05 3.18 -14.87
CA TYR A 124 -23.39 2.91 -16.27
C TYR A 124 -23.33 1.41 -16.63
N ASN A 125 -23.13 0.55 -15.62
CA ASN A 125 -23.17 -0.91 -15.72
C ASN A 125 -22.22 -1.49 -16.80
N PRO A 126 -20.94 -1.07 -16.86
CA PRO A 126 -19.97 -1.67 -17.77
C PRO A 126 -19.59 -3.08 -17.32
N LEU A 127 -19.05 -3.88 -18.24
CA LEU A 127 -18.50 -5.20 -17.94
C LEU A 127 -17.13 -5.18 -17.29
N ALA A 128 -16.33 -4.18 -17.66
CA ALA A 128 -14.94 -4.06 -17.26
C ALA A 128 -14.47 -2.61 -17.46
N LEU A 129 -13.35 -2.30 -16.82
CA LEU A 129 -12.69 -1.00 -16.88
C LEU A 129 -11.33 -1.14 -17.56
N LEU A 130 -11.04 -0.24 -18.50
CA LEU A 130 -9.71 -0.06 -19.09
C LEU A 130 -9.18 1.31 -18.68
N PHE A 131 -8.17 1.35 -17.82
CA PHE A 131 -7.51 2.58 -17.42
C PHE A 131 -6.30 2.83 -18.32
N CYS A 132 -6.39 3.82 -19.19
CA CYS A 132 -5.30 4.29 -20.03
C CYS A 132 -4.39 5.23 -19.24
N ASN A 133 -3.09 4.95 -19.18
CA ASN A 133 -2.13 5.79 -18.46
C ASN A 133 -1.94 7.16 -19.16
N ASP A 134 -1.23 8.09 -18.52
CA ASP A 134 -0.88 9.39 -19.09
C ASP A 134 0.17 9.25 -20.23
N PRO A 135 0.11 10.08 -21.31
CA PRO A 135 1.07 10.06 -22.41
C PRO A 135 2.55 10.17 -22.00
N ILE A 136 2.86 10.73 -20.84
CA ILE A 136 4.26 10.81 -20.35
C ILE A 136 4.80 9.47 -19.85
N PHE A 137 3.95 8.45 -19.66
CA PHE A 137 4.34 7.14 -19.15
C PHE A 137 4.23 6.05 -20.21
N SER A 138 5.35 5.37 -20.45
CA SER A 138 5.45 4.25 -21.41
C SER A 138 4.96 2.92 -20.86
N GLN A 139 4.74 2.83 -19.54
CA GLN A 139 4.33 1.61 -18.84
C GLN A 139 2.87 1.72 -18.36
N PRO A 140 2.18 0.60 -18.15
CA PRO A 140 0.90 0.62 -17.46
C PRO A 140 1.09 1.12 -16.02
N ILE A 141 0.10 1.82 -15.49
CA ILE A 141 0.06 2.13 -14.06
C ILE A 141 -0.45 0.91 -13.29
N ILE A 142 0.14 0.61 -12.14
CA ILE A 142 -0.38 -0.43 -11.24
C ILE A 142 -1.04 0.29 -10.07
N PHE A 143 -2.35 0.07 -9.89
CA PHE A 143 -3.14 0.75 -8.87
C PHE A 143 -4.20 -0.21 -8.29
N SER A 144 -4.60 -0.01 -7.03
CA SER A 144 -5.74 -0.71 -6.43
C SER A 144 -6.99 0.17 -6.54
N LEU A 145 -8.12 -0.43 -6.92
CA LEU A 145 -9.42 0.25 -6.98
C LEU A 145 -10.22 0.14 -5.67
N ALA A 146 -9.55 -0.24 -4.59
CA ALA A 146 -10.12 -0.59 -3.29
C ALA A 146 -10.95 -1.88 -3.28
N GLN A 147 -11.16 -2.42 -2.08
CA GLN A 147 -11.87 -3.69 -1.85
C GLN A 147 -13.34 -3.69 -2.26
N THR A 148 -13.92 -2.51 -2.46
CA THR A 148 -15.32 -2.33 -2.89
C THR A 148 -15.49 -2.39 -4.41
N ASN A 149 -14.41 -2.56 -5.18
CA ASN A 149 -14.50 -2.65 -6.63
C ASN A 149 -15.02 -4.02 -7.07
N GLU A 150 -16.10 -4.02 -7.84
CA GLU A 150 -16.76 -5.25 -8.33
C GLU A 150 -16.54 -5.48 -9.83
N LEU A 151 -15.82 -4.59 -10.51
CA LEU A 151 -15.65 -4.63 -11.96
C LEU A 151 -14.20 -4.99 -12.32
N PRO A 152 -13.95 -6.04 -13.13
CA PRO A 152 -12.62 -6.33 -13.65
C PRO A 152 -11.97 -5.08 -14.26
N ALA A 153 -10.72 -4.77 -13.88
CA ALA A 153 -10.02 -3.61 -14.42
C ALA A 153 -8.62 -3.97 -14.91
N LEU A 154 -8.28 -3.42 -16.07
CA LEU A 154 -6.95 -3.51 -16.65
C LEU A 154 -6.38 -2.11 -16.82
N PHE A 155 -5.13 -1.94 -16.44
CA PHE A 155 -4.39 -0.71 -16.66
C PHE A 155 -3.49 -0.87 -17.89
N LEU A 156 -3.52 0.10 -18.78
CA LEU A 156 -2.87 0.08 -20.08
C LEU A 156 -1.84 1.21 -20.19
N PRO A 157 -0.73 1.02 -20.92
CA PRO A 157 0.08 2.15 -21.38
C PRO A 157 -0.76 3.10 -22.25
N TYR A 158 -0.36 4.37 -22.32
CA TYR A 158 -1.11 5.38 -23.06
C TYR A 158 -1.36 4.97 -24.53
N TYR A 159 -0.31 4.53 -25.23
CA TYR A 159 -0.40 4.20 -26.66
C TYR A 159 -1.41 3.08 -26.94
N LEU A 160 -1.54 2.11 -26.03
CA LEU A 160 -2.45 0.98 -26.20
C LEU A 160 -3.91 1.38 -25.93
N GLY A 161 -4.13 2.30 -24.99
CA GLY A 161 -5.45 2.85 -24.71
C GLY A 161 -5.96 3.79 -25.81
N GLN A 162 -5.09 4.42 -26.60
CA GLN A 162 -5.53 5.24 -27.75
C GLN A 162 -6.18 4.42 -28.86
N LEU A 163 -5.78 3.16 -29.07
CA LEU A 163 -6.36 2.32 -30.12
C LEU A 163 -7.89 2.15 -30.00
N PRO A 164 -8.45 1.70 -28.86
CA PRO A 164 -9.90 1.65 -28.69
C PRO A 164 -10.53 3.05 -28.60
N ALA A 165 -9.81 4.08 -28.13
CA ALA A 165 -10.32 5.45 -28.08
C ALA A 165 -10.59 6.02 -29.48
N ASP A 166 -9.62 5.88 -30.38
CA ASP A 166 -9.72 6.35 -31.76
C ASP A 166 -10.78 5.57 -32.53
N ALA A 167 -10.87 4.26 -32.28
CA ALA A 167 -11.92 3.44 -32.87
C ALA A 167 -13.32 3.84 -32.39
N ALA A 168 -13.51 4.11 -31.10
CA ALA A 168 -14.79 4.56 -30.55
C ALA A 168 -15.23 5.94 -31.07
N ARG A 169 -14.28 6.79 -31.48
CA ARG A 169 -14.55 8.11 -32.09
C ARG A 169 -14.84 8.03 -33.59
N ASN A 170 -14.52 6.91 -34.24
CA ASN A 170 -14.74 6.75 -35.67
C ASN A 170 -16.06 6.01 -35.93
N PRO A 171 -17.13 6.69 -36.38
CA PRO A 171 -18.44 6.07 -36.59
C PRO A 171 -18.44 5.01 -37.71
N SER A 172 -17.39 4.97 -38.54
CA SER A 172 -17.22 3.98 -39.61
C SER A 172 -16.46 2.72 -39.14
N MET A 173 -16.03 2.65 -37.87
CA MET A 173 -15.33 1.48 -37.33
C MET A 173 -16.17 0.77 -36.27
N ASN A 174 -16.34 -0.54 -36.46
CA ASN A 174 -16.80 -1.43 -35.40
C ASN A 174 -15.58 -1.98 -34.66
N ALA A 175 -15.31 -1.45 -33.47
CA ALA A 175 -14.29 -1.98 -32.57
C ALA A 175 -14.91 -2.88 -31.50
N SER A 176 -14.31 -4.06 -31.34
CA SER A 176 -14.57 -4.96 -30.23
C SER A 176 -13.31 -5.14 -29.41
N VAL A 177 -13.43 -5.07 -28.09
CA VAL A 177 -12.35 -5.44 -27.17
C VAL A 177 -12.69 -6.79 -26.55
N HIS A 178 -11.77 -7.73 -26.63
CA HIS A 178 -11.86 -9.00 -25.92
C HIS A 178 -10.92 -8.95 -24.72
N ILE A 179 -11.47 -9.15 -23.53
CA ILE A 179 -10.69 -9.19 -22.28
C ILE A 179 -10.74 -10.63 -21.78
N ASN A 180 -9.58 -11.27 -21.74
CA ASN A 180 -9.42 -12.52 -21.02
C ASN A 180 -8.63 -12.26 -19.73
N ILE A 181 -9.22 -12.58 -18.59
CA ILE A 181 -8.59 -12.42 -17.26
C ILE A 181 -8.52 -13.79 -16.62
N ASP A 182 -7.31 -14.32 -16.54
CA ASP A 182 -7.03 -15.51 -15.75
C ASP A 182 -6.86 -15.10 -14.29
N VAL A 183 -7.87 -15.36 -13.47
CA VAL A 183 -7.80 -15.11 -12.03
C VAL A 183 -6.94 -16.20 -11.40
N LEU A 184 -5.69 -15.86 -11.11
CA LEU A 184 -4.81 -16.74 -10.34
C LEU A 184 -5.27 -16.75 -8.88
N ASN A 185 -5.77 -17.90 -8.42
CA ASN A 185 -5.96 -18.15 -7.00
C ASN A 185 -4.58 -18.38 -6.35
N THR A 186 -3.90 -17.29 -6.00
CA THR A 186 -2.58 -17.32 -5.37
C THR A 186 -2.61 -17.72 -3.88
N GLY A 187 -3.75 -18.23 -3.38
CA GLY A 187 -4.01 -18.42 -1.96
C GLY A 187 -4.19 -17.08 -1.22
N THR A 188 -4.74 -17.15 0.00
CA THR A 188 -4.76 -16.01 0.92
C THR A 188 -3.39 -15.89 1.56
N PHE A 189 -2.62 -14.87 1.17
CA PHE A 189 -1.44 -14.48 1.92
C PHE A 189 -1.82 -13.42 2.96
N PRO A 190 -1.33 -13.53 4.19
CA PRO A 190 -1.62 -12.57 5.24
C PRO A 190 -1.02 -11.22 4.88
N VAL A 191 -1.86 -10.31 4.39
CA VAL A 191 -1.59 -8.87 4.43
C VAL A 191 -2.15 -8.38 5.74
N GLY A 192 -1.41 -7.56 6.48
CA GLY A 192 -1.88 -7.15 7.79
C GLY A 192 -1.31 -5.85 8.27
N ASN A 193 -1.69 -5.50 9.48
CA ASN A 193 -1.02 -4.47 10.26
C ASN A 193 -0.31 -5.14 11.43
N MET A 194 0.83 -4.57 11.80
CA MET A 194 1.53 -4.91 13.03
C MET A 194 1.46 -3.70 13.94
N CYS A 195 0.89 -3.88 15.13
CA CYS A 195 0.85 -2.84 16.14
C CYS A 195 1.82 -3.17 17.27
N ALA A 196 2.56 -2.18 17.73
CA ALA A 196 3.41 -2.28 18.91
C ALA A 196 2.90 -1.26 19.93
N ASP A 197 2.23 -1.73 20.97
CA ASP A 197 1.67 -0.89 22.01
C ASP A 197 2.70 -0.75 23.15
N THR A 198 3.02 0.48 23.55
CA THR A 198 3.79 0.71 24.79
C THR A 198 3.02 0.16 25.99
N PRO A 199 3.68 -0.20 27.11
CA PRO A 199 2.99 -0.58 28.34
C PRO A 199 1.90 0.45 28.68
N ILE A 200 0.69 -0.06 28.90
CA ILE A 200 -0.54 0.75 28.93
C ILE A 200 -0.73 1.32 30.34
N GLU A 201 -0.80 2.64 30.46
CA GLU A 201 -1.30 3.31 31.67
C GLU A 201 -2.70 3.92 31.48
N ASP A 202 -2.99 4.52 30.32
CA ASP A 202 -4.30 5.13 30.01
C ASP A 202 -4.64 5.03 28.51
N ILE A 203 -5.52 4.10 28.14
CA ILE A 203 -6.01 3.88 26.77
C ILE A 203 -6.82 5.07 26.22
N THR A 204 -7.30 5.99 27.07
CA THR A 204 -8.05 7.17 26.58
C THR A 204 -7.16 8.24 25.95
N LYS A 205 -5.83 8.07 26.02
CA LYS A 205 -4.83 9.02 25.53
C LYS A 205 -3.81 8.36 24.61
N THR A 206 -4.31 7.82 23.50
CA THR A 206 -3.53 7.12 22.49
C THR A 206 -3.07 8.06 21.37
N ILE A 207 -1.77 8.03 21.08
CA ILE A 207 -1.17 8.57 19.85
C ILE A 207 -0.77 7.39 18.96
N VAL A 208 -1.23 7.39 17.71
CA VAL A 208 -0.85 6.37 16.72
C VAL A 208 0.12 6.99 15.71
N ILE A 209 1.27 6.37 15.51
CA ILE A 209 2.28 6.77 14.53
C ILE A 209 2.58 5.56 13.66
N GLY A 210 2.48 5.65 12.34
CA GLY A 210 2.68 4.47 11.52
C GLY A 210 3.12 4.72 10.09
N SER A 211 3.73 3.69 9.50
CA SER A 211 4.20 3.67 8.11
C SER A 211 3.99 2.28 7.50
N HIS A 212 4.06 2.19 6.18
CA HIS A 212 4.03 0.89 5.55
C HIS A 212 5.43 0.29 5.37
N ILE A 213 5.53 -1.03 5.54
CA ILE A 213 6.81 -1.74 5.48
C ILE A 213 7.03 -2.49 4.17
N ASP A 214 6.03 -2.62 3.32
CA ASP A 214 6.16 -3.22 2.00
C ASP A 214 6.83 -2.26 1.00
N SER A 215 7.17 -2.79 -0.17
CA SER A 215 7.62 -2.01 -1.33
C SER A 215 6.83 -2.40 -2.58
N VAL A 216 7.02 -1.66 -3.67
CA VAL A 216 6.61 -2.10 -5.00
C VAL A 216 7.57 -3.14 -5.57
N THR A 217 7.13 -3.87 -6.60
CA THR A 217 7.92 -4.92 -7.25
C THR A 217 9.15 -4.37 -7.97
N THR A 218 9.10 -3.09 -8.35
CA THR A 218 10.15 -2.42 -9.15
C THR A 218 11.30 -1.88 -8.31
N GLY A 219 11.21 -1.87 -6.98
CA GLY A 219 12.27 -1.31 -6.15
C GLY A 219 12.21 -1.66 -4.67
N PRO A 220 13.30 -1.37 -3.93
CA PRO A 220 13.50 -1.86 -2.56
C PRO A 220 12.66 -1.13 -1.50
N GLY A 221 12.02 -0.02 -1.89
CA GLY A 221 11.15 0.76 -1.01
C GLY A 221 11.87 1.40 0.17
N ILE A 222 13.15 1.76 0.05
CA ILE A 222 13.90 2.38 1.17
C ILE A 222 13.35 3.76 1.50
N ASN A 223 13.07 4.60 0.50
CA ASN A 223 12.40 5.88 0.74
C ASN A 223 10.87 5.71 0.88
N ASP A 224 10.32 4.66 0.27
CA ASP A 224 8.89 4.42 0.11
C ASP A 224 8.51 3.00 0.55
N LYS A 225 8.24 2.76 1.84
CA LYS A 225 8.36 3.71 2.98
C LYS A 225 9.30 3.20 4.09
N GLY A 226 10.42 2.59 3.72
CA GLY A 226 11.45 2.13 4.67
C GLY A 226 11.92 3.22 5.64
N LYS A 227 12.16 4.44 5.17
CA LYS A 227 12.59 5.58 6.00
C LYS A 227 11.59 5.92 7.11
N PRO A 228 10.32 6.25 6.82
CA PRO A 228 9.37 6.53 7.89
C PRO A 228 9.08 5.31 8.78
N ALA A 229 9.02 4.09 8.24
CA ALA A 229 8.75 2.89 9.04
C ALA A 229 9.75 2.66 10.17
N TYR A 230 11.03 2.95 9.92
CA TYR A 230 12.09 2.67 10.89
C TYR A 230 12.47 3.86 11.75
N LEU A 231 12.17 5.08 11.30
CA LEU A 231 12.11 6.21 12.22
C LEU A 231 11.18 5.89 13.40
N TYR A 232 10.08 5.16 13.19
CA TYR A 232 9.16 4.81 14.28
C TYR A 232 9.65 3.68 15.19
N ILE A 233 10.53 2.83 14.70
CA ILE A 233 11.21 1.80 15.51
C ILE A 233 12.31 2.42 16.37
N GLU A 234 12.94 3.50 15.89
CA GLU A 234 14.01 4.19 16.60
C GLU A 234 13.49 5.16 17.68
N ILE A 235 12.38 5.84 17.40
CA ILE A 235 11.87 6.89 18.31
C ILE A 235 11.39 6.30 19.66
N PHE A 236 11.19 4.97 19.76
CA PHE A 236 10.47 4.34 20.87
C PHE A 236 11.02 2.96 21.26
#